data_AF-A0A2G9UE56-F1
#
_entry.id   AF-A0A2G9UE56-F1
#
_cell.length_a   1.000
_cell.length_b   1.000
_cell.length_c   1.000
_cell.angle_alpha   90.00
_cell.angle_beta   90.00
_cell.angle_gamma   90.00
#
_symmetry.space_group_name_H-M   'P 1'
#
loop_
_entity.id
_entity.type
_entity.pdbx_description
1 polymer ?
#
loop_
_entity_poly.entity_id
_entity_poly.type
_entity_poly.pdbx_seq_one_letter_code
_entity_poly.pdbx_strand_id
1 'polypeptide(L)'
;MFPPDAVAGLFLIVFGIIGILLYGLITYSMLQMIGEIVGFRFLISQAITDVLLLIQFAIWPGITILCQDELIPVESRWHVHIYLDFTWWAMVYHYTVVAWSRWAAVQWPNWFRVLSPTTCVAICALPWIAGLVQSIVEHQFKWFVPLYFNPDRYGMDADWVKYNAYGTNTYYM
;
A
#
# COMPACT_ATOMS: atom_id res chain seq x y z
N MET A 1 -0.31 25.06 -24.42
CA MET A 1 -0.29 23.62 -24.16
C MET A 1 0.39 23.45 -22.81
N PHE A 2 -0.27 22.83 -21.83
CA PHE A 2 0.36 22.64 -20.52
C PHE A 2 1.61 21.76 -20.66
N PRO A 3 2.68 22.01 -19.87
CA PRO A 3 3.83 21.12 -19.82
C PRO A 3 3.37 19.69 -19.47
N PRO A 4 3.95 18.65 -20.11
CA PRO A 4 3.58 17.27 -19.83
C PRO A 4 3.74 16.90 -18.35
N ASP A 5 4.78 17.42 -17.70
CA ASP A 5 5.03 17.25 -16.25
C ASP A 5 3.88 17.79 -15.40
N ALA A 6 3.40 18.99 -15.74
CA ALA A 6 2.32 19.65 -15.02
C ALA A 6 1.01 18.88 -15.14
N VAL A 7 0.73 18.29 -16.31
CA VAL A 7 -0.46 17.47 -16.53
C VAL A 7 -0.35 16.16 -15.74
N ALA A 8 0.79 15.47 -15.81
CA ALA A 8 1.00 14.21 -15.11
C ALA A 8 0.94 14.37 -13.59
N GLY A 9 1.66 15.34 -13.05
CA GLY A 9 1.68 15.62 -11.61
C GLY A 9 0.32 16.04 -11.07
N LEU A 10 -0.37 16.97 -11.76
CA LEU A 10 -1.71 17.40 -11.35
C LEU A 10 -2.74 16.27 -11.45
N PHE A 11 -2.66 15.44 -12.49
CA PHE A 11 -3.54 14.28 -12.64
C PHE A 11 -3.38 13.31 -11.46
N LEU A 12 -2.15 12.96 -11.08
CA LEU A 12 -1.89 12.07 -9.95
C LEU A 12 -2.39 12.64 -8.62
N ILE A 13 -2.20 13.94 -8.37
CA ILE A 13 -2.70 14.59 -7.16
C ILE A 13 -4.24 14.56 -7.13
N VAL A 14 -4.90 14.95 -8.23
CA VAL A 14 -6.35 14.96 -8.32
C VAL A 14 -6.91 13.53 -8.16
N PHE A 15 -6.30 12.56 -8.82
CA PHE A 15 -6.66 11.15 -8.71
C PHE A 15 -6.53 10.64 -7.27
N GLY A 16 -5.40 10.92 -6.62
CA GLY A 16 -5.16 10.54 -5.23
C GLY A 16 -6.16 11.19 -4.27
N ILE A 17 -6.44 12.49 -4.42
CA ILE A 17 -7.41 13.20 -3.57
C ILE A 17 -8.81 12.62 -3.73
N ILE A 18 -9.27 12.44 -4.97
CA ILE A 18 -10.58 11.84 -5.24
C ILE A 18 -10.64 10.43 -4.65
N GLY A 19 -9.60 9.61 -4.87
CA GLY A 19 -9.51 8.27 -4.31
C GLY A 19 -9.61 8.27 -2.78
N ILE A 20 -8.85 9.12 -2.10
CA ILE A 20 -8.87 9.22 -0.63
C ILE A 20 -10.25 9.65 -0.12
N LEU A 21 -10.90 10.61 -0.79
CA LEU A 21 -12.24 11.05 -0.42
C LEU A 21 -13.28 9.93 -0.59
N LEU A 22 -13.21 9.17 -1.69
CA LEU A 22 -14.08 8.03 -1.94
C LEU A 22 -13.87 6.92 -0.91
N TYR A 23 -12.61 6.53 -0.64
CA TYR A 23 -12.30 5.56 0.41
C TYR A 23 -12.71 6.05 1.79
N GLY A 24 -12.58 7.35 2.06
CA GLY A 24 -13.08 7.98 3.29
C GLY A 24 -14.59 7.84 3.44
N LEU A 25 -15.36 8.12 2.38
CA LEU A 25 -16.81 7.95 2.34
C LEU A 25 -17.24 6.48 2.55
N ILE A 26 -16.58 5.54 1.86
CA ILE A 26 -16.87 4.10 1.97
C ILE A 26 -16.54 3.62 3.39
N THR A 27 -15.37 3.98 3.92
CA THR A 27 -14.94 3.63 5.27
C THR A 27 -15.90 4.20 6.33
N TYR A 28 -16.31 5.45 6.18
CA TYR A 28 -17.28 6.08 7.07
C TYR A 28 -18.61 5.33 7.08
N SER A 29 -19.11 4.96 5.91
CA SER A 29 -20.36 4.19 5.77
C SER A 29 -20.26 2.82 6.43
N MET A 30 -19.13 2.12 6.24
CA MET A 30 -18.86 0.83 6.88
C MET A 30 -18.73 0.94 8.40
N LEU A 31 -18.15 2.03 8.91
CA LEU A 31 -18.01 2.29 10.35
C LEU A 31 -19.37 2.41 11.04
N GLN A 32 -20.38 3.01 10.40
CA GLN A 32 -21.73 3.08 10.97
C GLN A 32 -22.36 1.70 11.21
N MET A 33 -21.97 0.70 10.41
CA MET A 33 -22.53 -0.66 10.43
C MET A 33 -21.56 -1.70 11.05
N ILE A 34 -20.45 -1.27 11.64
CA ILE A 34 -19.38 -2.15 12.14
C ILE A 34 -19.82 -3.06 13.30
N GLY A 35 -20.86 -2.64 14.03
CA GLY A 35 -21.48 -3.41 15.12
C GLY A 35 -22.33 -4.58 14.61
N GLU A 36 -22.91 -4.44 13.41
CA GLU A 36 -23.84 -5.41 12.83
C GLU A 36 -23.15 -6.39 11.88
N ILE A 37 -22.23 -5.88 11.05
CA ILE A 37 -21.56 -6.65 10.00
C ILE A 37 -20.09 -6.82 10.34
N VAL A 38 -19.74 -7.98 10.88
CA VAL A 38 -18.35 -8.34 11.24
C VAL A 38 -17.40 -8.22 10.05
N GLY A 39 -17.86 -8.57 8.84
CA GLY A 39 -17.08 -8.48 7.61
C GLY A 39 -16.59 -7.07 7.27
N PHE A 40 -17.24 -6.01 7.76
CA PHE A 40 -16.81 -4.63 7.53
C PHE A 40 -15.54 -4.28 8.31
N ARG A 41 -15.27 -4.94 9.43
CA ARG A 41 -14.03 -4.73 10.20
C ARG A 41 -12.78 -5.03 9.36
N PHE A 42 -12.83 -6.11 8.58
CA PHE A 42 -11.73 -6.50 7.68
C PHE A 42 -11.62 -5.57 6.47
N LEU A 43 -12.75 -5.15 5.88
CA LEU A 43 -12.76 -4.20 4.76
C LEU A 43 -12.25 -2.82 5.17
N ILE A 44 -12.56 -2.36 6.39
CA ILE A 44 -12.03 -1.10 6.92
C ILE A 44 -10.51 -1.17 7.04
N SER A 45 -9.96 -2.30 7.53
CA SER A 45 -8.50 -2.47 7.60
C SER A 45 -7.85 -2.46 6.20
N GLN A 46 -8.46 -3.11 5.22
CA GLN A 46 -7.99 -3.05 3.82
C GLN A 46 -8.12 -1.63 3.22
N ALA A 47 -9.20 -0.90 3.51
CA ALA A 47 -9.36 0.46 3.03
C ALA A 47 -8.25 1.40 3.55
N ILE A 48 -7.74 1.15 4.76
CA ILE A 48 -6.59 1.88 5.30
C ILE A 48 -5.33 1.63 4.45
N THR A 49 -5.06 0.39 4.03
CA THR A 49 -3.91 0.12 3.16
C THR A 49 -4.06 0.81 1.81
N ASP A 50 -5.26 0.80 1.23
CA ASP A 50 -5.53 1.45 -0.06
C ASP A 50 -5.34 2.98 0.02
N VAL A 51 -5.77 3.62 1.11
CA VAL A 51 -5.54 5.05 1.37
C VAL A 51 -4.05 5.35 1.49
N LEU A 52 -3.29 4.53 2.23
CA LEU A 52 -1.84 4.71 2.33
C LEU A 52 -1.15 4.56 0.98
N LEU A 53 -1.60 3.62 0.14
CA LEU A 53 -1.06 3.46 -1.21
C LEU A 53 -1.40 4.64 -2.12
N LEU A 54 -2.59 5.23 -2.02
CA LEU A 54 -2.92 6.45 -2.76
C LEU A 54 -2.03 7.63 -2.36
N ILE A 55 -1.71 7.75 -1.06
CA ILE A 55 -0.77 8.77 -0.59
C ILE A 55 0.62 8.52 -1.20
N GLN A 56 1.09 7.27 -1.21
CA GLN A 56 2.45 6.90 -1.61
C GLN A 56 2.68 6.83 -3.12
N PHE A 57 1.69 6.38 -3.89
CA PHE A 57 1.82 6.14 -5.33
C PHE A 57 1.06 7.16 -6.20
N ALA A 58 0.21 8.01 -5.61
CA ALA A 58 -0.46 9.09 -6.34
C ALA A 58 -0.04 10.47 -5.82
N ILE A 59 -0.29 10.78 -4.55
CA ILE A 59 -0.03 12.13 -4.02
C ILE A 59 1.47 12.45 -4.00
N TRP A 60 2.28 11.56 -3.43
CA TRP A 60 3.71 11.77 -3.30
C TRP A 60 4.41 11.91 -4.67
N PRO A 61 4.27 10.96 -5.62
CA PRO A 61 4.73 11.10 -7.01
C PRO A 61 4.20 12.34 -7.72
N GLY A 62 2.93 12.70 -7.49
CA GLY A 62 2.35 13.89 -8.09
C GLY A 62 3.07 15.17 -7.65
N ILE A 63 3.42 15.27 -6.36
CA ILE A 63 4.18 16.40 -5.83
C ILE A 63 5.62 16.39 -6.34
N THR A 64 6.32 15.25 -6.33
CA THR A 64 7.71 15.17 -6.82
C THR A 64 7.82 15.55 -8.30
N ILE A 65 6.87 15.13 -9.14
CA ILE A 65 6.81 15.54 -10.55
C ILE A 65 6.61 17.04 -10.69
N LEU A 66 5.70 17.66 -9.91
CA LEU A 66 5.46 19.10 -10.00
C LEU A 66 6.65 19.94 -9.50
N CYS A 67 7.36 19.45 -8.48
CA CYS A 67 8.55 20.11 -7.94
C CYS A 67 9.79 19.89 -8.82
N GLN A 68 9.78 18.91 -9.73
CA GLN A 68 10.93 18.51 -10.55
C GLN A 68 12.19 18.26 -9.70
N ASP A 69 11.98 17.81 -8.46
CA ASP A 69 13.04 17.58 -7.49
C ASP A 69 12.73 16.30 -6.72
N GLU A 70 13.79 15.54 -6.47
CA GLU A 70 13.68 14.38 -5.60
C GLU A 70 13.63 14.89 -4.17
N LEU A 71 12.42 14.97 -3.61
CA LEU A 71 12.18 15.37 -2.22
C LEU A 71 12.95 14.52 -1.19
N ILE A 72 13.48 13.36 -1.58
CA ILE A 72 14.13 12.38 -0.72
C ILE A 72 15.65 12.47 -0.88
N PRO A 73 16.39 12.71 0.22
CA PRO A 73 17.85 12.59 0.21
C PRO A 73 18.29 11.16 -0.14
N VAL A 74 19.41 11.02 -0.86
CA VAL A 74 19.93 9.72 -1.31
C VAL A 74 20.12 8.73 -0.16
N GLU A 75 20.55 9.21 1.01
CA GLU A 75 20.75 8.40 2.23
C GLU A 75 19.44 7.82 2.78
N SER A 76 18.31 8.48 2.54
CA SER A 76 16.99 8.07 3.04
C SER A 76 16.23 7.16 2.07
N ARG A 77 16.72 6.94 0.84
CA ARG A 77 16.06 6.09 -0.17
C ARG A 77 15.79 4.68 0.33
N TRP A 78 16.73 4.10 1.09
CA TRP A 78 16.57 2.76 1.66
C TRP A 78 15.39 2.70 2.65
N HIS A 79 15.25 3.70 3.52
CA HIS A 79 14.15 3.76 4.49
C HIS A 79 12.80 3.97 3.82
N VAL A 80 12.76 4.81 2.78
CA VAL A 80 11.52 5.05 2.02
C VAL A 80 11.12 3.81 1.24
N HIS A 81 12.08 3.08 0.65
CA HIS A 81 11.78 1.85 -0.06
C HIS A 81 11.17 0.78 0.85
N ILE A 82 11.72 0.59 2.06
CA ILE A 82 11.12 -0.30 3.07
C ILE A 82 9.68 0.11 3.39
N TYR A 83 9.42 1.41 3.50
CA TYR A 83 8.07 1.91 3.79
C TYR A 83 7.10 1.63 2.62
N LEU A 84 7.55 1.84 1.38
CA LEU A 84 6.78 1.52 0.17
C LEU A 84 6.45 0.02 0.12
N ASP A 85 7.44 -0.84 0.25
CA ASP A 85 7.25 -2.30 0.24
C ASP A 85 6.38 -2.76 1.41
N PHE A 86 6.57 -2.20 2.60
CA PHE A 86 5.76 -2.53 3.78
C PHE A 86 4.27 -2.34 3.52
N THR A 87 3.90 -1.17 3.00
CA THR A 87 2.49 -0.88 2.76
C THR A 87 1.93 -1.66 1.57
N TRP A 88 2.75 -1.93 0.55
CA TRP A 88 2.40 -2.78 -0.58
C TRP A 88 2.13 -4.22 -0.15
N TRP A 89 3.06 -4.85 0.57
CA TRP A 89 2.90 -6.21 1.09
C TRP A 89 1.74 -6.30 2.09
N ALA A 90 1.58 -5.30 2.96
CA ALA A 90 0.44 -5.24 3.86
C ALA A 90 -0.88 -5.26 3.08
N MET A 91 -1.01 -4.48 2.01
CA MET A 91 -2.19 -4.50 1.13
C MET A 91 -2.42 -5.89 0.52
N VAL A 92 -1.39 -6.52 -0.05
CA VAL A 92 -1.48 -7.86 -0.66
C VAL A 92 -1.98 -8.89 0.35
N TYR A 93 -1.45 -8.87 1.58
CA TYR A 93 -1.87 -9.80 2.62
C TYR A 93 -3.27 -9.51 3.17
N HIS A 94 -3.71 -8.25 3.15
CA HIS A 94 -5.10 -7.92 3.51
C HIS A 94 -6.11 -8.53 2.54
N TYR A 95 -5.81 -8.63 1.24
CA TYR A 95 -6.71 -9.30 0.29
C TYR A 95 -6.95 -10.77 0.67
N THR A 96 -5.90 -11.48 1.08
CA THR A 96 -6.02 -12.86 1.55
C THR A 96 -6.88 -12.96 2.82
N VAL A 97 -6.70 -12.04 3.77
CA VAL A 97 -7.52 -11.98 4.99
C VAL A 97 -8.99 -11.67 4.67
N VAL A 98 -9.25 -10.75 3.74
CA VAL A 98 -10.61 -10.42 3.30
C VAL A 98 -11.24 -11.62 2.60
N ALA A 99 -10.54 -12.28 1.68
CA ALA A 99 -11.03 -13.50 1.03
C ALA A 99 -11.34 -14.61 2.04
N TRP A 100 -10.44 -14.84 3.01
CA TRP A 100 -10.66 -15.77 4.11
C TRP A 100 -11.89 -15.38 4.94
N SER A 101 -12.09 -14.10 5.26
CA SER A 101 -13.26 -13.65 6.03
C SER A 101 -14.58 -13.95 5.32
N ARG A 102 -14.62 -13.86 3.98
CA ARG A 102 -15.79 -14.22 3.17
C ARG A 102 -16.03 -15.71 3.17
N TRP A 103 -14.98 -16.50 3.02
CA TRP A 103 -15.07 -17.95 3.11
C TRP A 103 -15.57 -18.41 4.51
N ALA A 104 -15.02 -17.83 5.58
CA ALA A 104 -15.42 -18.12 6.95
C ALA A 104 -16.89 -17.75 7.23
N ALA A 105 -17.37 -16.64 6.67
CA ALA A 105 -18.78 -16.24 6.78
C ALA A 105 -19.74 -17.25 6.14
N VAL A 106 -19.32 -17.95 5.08
CA VAL A 106 -20.13 -18.97 4.40
C VAL A 106 -20.04 -20.32 5.09
N GLN A 107 -18.84 -20.77 5.45
CA GLN A 107 -18.64 -22.08 6.07
C GLN A 107 -19.12 -22.13 7.52
N TRP A 108 -18.91 -21.05 8.28
CA TRP A 108 -19.21 -21.01 9.72
C TRP A 108 -19.93 -19.72 10.12
N PRO A 109 -21.16 -19.49 9.63
CA PRO A 109 -21.88 -18.22 9.82
C PRO A 109 -22.16 -17.88 11.28
N ASN A 110 -22.55 -18.87 12.09
CA ASN A 110 -22.88 -18.65 13.51
C ASN A 110 -21.66 -18.23 14.32
N TRP A 111 -20.51 -18.86 14.07
CA TRP A 111 -19.24 -18.52 14.71
C TRP A 111 -18.72 -17.17 14.23
N PHE A 112 -18.75 -16.93 12.92
CA PHE A 112 -18.24 -15.68 12.34
C PHE A 112 -19.03 -14.45 12.84
N ARG A 113 -20.35 -14.58 13.01
CA ARG A 113 -21.20 -13.50 13.52
C ARG A 113 -20.88 -13.09 14.95
N VAL A 114 -20.41 -14.02 15.78
CA VAL A 114 -20.08 -13.75 17.20
C VAL A 114 -18.62 -13.37 17.42
N LEU A 115 -17.84 -13.19 16.34
CA LEU A 115 -16.42 -12.88 16.43
C LEU A 115 -16.22 -11.51 17.11
N SER A 116 -15.41 -11.50 18.17
CA SER A 116 -15.19 -10.29 18.96
C SER A 116 -14.44 -9.23 18.13
N PRO A 117 -14.69 -7.92 18.37
CA PRO A 117 -13.93 -6.86 17.71
C PRO A 117 -12.41 -7.00 17.93
N THR A 118 -11.99 -7.35 19.15
CA THR A 118 -10.58 -7.55 19.50
C THR A 118 -9.94 -8.65 18.67
N THR A 119 -10.64 -9.77 18.46
CA THR A 119 -10.15 -10.86 17.60
C THR A 119 -10.04 -10.40 16.15
N CYS A 120 -11.02 -9.63 15.65
CA CYS A 120 -10.96 -9.09 14.29
C CYS A 120 -9.75 -8.18 14.09
N VAL A 121 -9.48 -7.28 15.04
CA VAL A 121 -8.31 -6.39 15.03
C VAL A 121 -7.02 -7.20 15.09
N ALA A 122 -6.93 -8.22 15.93
CA ALA A 122 -5.76 -9.08 16.01
C ALA A 122 -5.48 -9.83 14.69
N ILE A 123 -6.53 -10.30 14.01
CA ILE A 123 -6.38 -10.93 12.68
C ILE A 123 -5.92 -9.89 11.65
N CYS A 124 -6.49 -8.69 11.67
CA CYS A 124 -6.09 -7.60 10.76
C CYS A 124 -4.67 -7.11 11.01
N ALA A 125 -4.12 -7.28 12.23
CA ALA A 125 -2.73 -6.96 12.53
C ALA A 125 -1.72 -7.91 11.85
N LEU A 126 -2.13 -9.14 11.50
CA LEU A 126 -1.23 -10.13 10.90
C LEU A 126 -0.66 -9.68 9.55
N PRO A 127 -1.46 -9.20 8.57
CA PRO A 127 -0.95 -8.62 7.33
C PRO A 127 0.08 -7.49 7.53
N TRP A 128 -0.16 -6.60 8.49
CA TRP A 128 0.77 -5.50 8.79
C TRP A 128 2.10 -6.04 9.30
N ILE A 129 2.06 -6.95 10.27
CA ILE A 129 3.27 -7.54 10.84
C ILE A 129 4.03 -8.35 9.78
N ALA A 130 3.32 -9.17 9.00
CA ALA A 130 3.91 -9.97 7.94
C ALA A 130 4.56 -9.10 6.86
N GLY A 131 3.86 -8.06 6.39
CA GLY A 131 4.38 -7.11 5.42
C GLY A 131 5.62 -6.39 5.96
N LEU A 132 5.62 -5.96 7.22
CA LEU A 132 6.77 -5.27 7.82
C LEU A 132 7.98 -6.20 7.95
N VAL A 133 7.78 -7.41 8.47
CA VAL A 133 8.84 -8.39 8.64
C VAL A 133 9.45 -8.76 7.29
N GLN A 134 8.62 -9.04 6.28
CA GLN A 134 9.09 -9.31 4.93
C GLN A 134 9.89 -8.14 4.37
N SER A 135 9.39 -6.92 4.53
CA SER A 135 10.05 -5.72 4.00
C SER A 135 11.39 -5.45 4.67
N ILE A 136 11.53 -5.74 5.97
CA ILE A 136 12.82 -5.62 6.65
C ILE A 136 13.77 -6.70 6.15
N VAL A 137 13.31 -7.95 6.04
CA VAL A 137 14.13 -9.11 5.67
C VAL A 137 14.64 -9.00 4.24
N GLU A 138 13.79 -8.62 3.28
CA GLU A 138 14.18 -8.49 1.87
C GLU A 138 15.32 -7.45 1.70
N HIS A 139 15.25 -6.35 2.46
CA HIS A 139 16.21 -5.26 2.42
C HIS A 139 17.54 -5.57 3.14
N GLN A 140 17.64 -6.68 3.88
CA GLN A 140 18.91 -7.16 4.43
C GLN A 140 19.76 -7.91 3.40
N PHE A 141 19.17 -8.37 2.30
CA PHE A 141 19.90 -9.14 1.32
C PHE A 141 20.81 -8.25 0.47
N LYS A 142 22.09 -8.66 0.33
CA LYS A 142 23.09 -7.93 -0.45
C LYS A 142 22.78 -7.83 -1.94
N TRP A 143 21.91 -8.71 -2.43
CA TRP A 143 21.45 -8.73 -3.82
C TRP A 143 20.24 -7.80 -4.03
N PHE A 144 19.65 -7.23 -2.97
CA PHE A 144 18.49 -6.37 -3.07
C PHE A 144 18.88 -4.95 -3.49
N VAL A 145 18.31 -4.46 -4.59
CA VAL A 145 18.58 -3.12 -5.13
C VAL A 145 17.41 -2.20 -4.77
N PRO A 146 17.63 -1.12 -3.98
CA PRO A 146 16.56 -0.21 -3.61
C PRO A 146 16.10 0.61 -4.81
N LEU A 147 14.79 0.72 -4.99
CA LEU A 147 14.17 1.59 -5.99
C LEU A 147 13.91 2.98 -5.37
N TYR A 148 13.98 4.01 -6.19
CA TYR A 148 13.64 5.38 -5.79
C TYR A 148 12.83 6.05 -6.90
N PHE A 149 12.04 7.06 -6.55
CA PHE A 149 11.21 7.74 -7.54
C PHE A 149 12.03 8.77 -8.32
N ASN A 150 12.03 8.67 -9.66
CA ASN A 150 12.69 9.60 -10.56
C ASN A 150 11.64 10.50 -11.25
N PRO A 151 11.64 11.82 -11.01
CA PRO A 151 10.66 12.74 -11.59
C PRO A 151 10.77 12.85 -13.11
N ASP A 152 11.97 12.76 -13.69
CA ASP A 152 12.20 12.89 -15.14
C ASP A 152 11.59 11.73 -15.94
N ARG A 153 11.46 10.57 -15.29
CA ARG A 153 10.91 9.34 -15.88
C ARG A 153 9.46 9.08 -15.48
N TYR A 154 8.88 9.95 -14.65
CA TYR A 154 7.56 9.76 -14.05
C TYR A 154 7.37 8.40 -13.38
N GLY A 155 8.43 7.85 -12.75
CA GLY A 155 8.38 6.47 -12.26
C GLY A 155 9.55 6.06 -11.38
N MET A 156 9.49 4.82 -10.90
CA MET A 156 10.55 4.20 -10.10
C MET A 156 11.78 3.94 -10.98
N ASP A 157 12.96 4.26 -10.44
CA ASP A 157 14.26 4.08 -11.06
C ASP A 157 15.21 3.34 -10.11
N ALA A 158 16.20 2.68 -10.68
CA ALA A 158 17.23 1.95 -9.96
C ALA A 158 18.46 1.75 -10.86
N ASP A 159 19.52 1.18 -10.28
CA ASP A 159 20.60 0.59 -11.06
C ASP A 159 20.08 -0.66 -11.77
N TRP A 160 19.50 -0.49 -12.96
CA TRP A 160 18.86 -1.57 -13.73
C TRP A 160 19.82 -2.70 -14.10
N VAL A 161 21.13 -2.41 -14.21
CA VAL A 161 22.14 -3.44 -14.47
C VAL A 161 22.24 -4.37 -13.26
N LYS A 162 22.35 -3.80 -12.06
CA LYS A 162 22.35 -4.59 -10.83
C LYS A 162 20.99 -5.23 -10.58
N TYR A 163 19.89 -4.52 -10.78
CA TYR A 163 18.53 -5.03 -10.56
C TYR A 163 18.27 -6.29 -11.38
N ASN A 164 18.72 -6.34 -12.64
CA ASN A 164 18.59 -7.50 -13.52
C ASN A 164 19.65 -8.59 -13.28
N ALA A 165 20.85 -8.22 -12.82
CA ALA A 165 21.90 -9.18 -12.51
C ALA A 165 21.70 -9.90 -11.17
N TYR A 166 20.94 -9.29 -10.26
CA TYR A 166 20.66 -9.82 -8.93
C TYR A 166 19.20 -10.31 -8.79
N GLY A 167 18.90 -10.90 -7.63
CA GLY A 167 17.60 -11.54 -7.37
C GLY A 167 16.42 -10.58 -7.20
N THR A 168 16.62 -9.26 -7.20
CA THR A 168 15.53 -8.29 -7.00
C THR A 168 14.47 -8.39 -8.09
N ASN A 169 14.90 -8.55 -9.35
CA ASN A 169 13.97 -8.74 -10.46
C ASN A 169 13.10 -10.00 -10.26
N THR A 170 13.71 -11.15 -9.94
CA THR A 170 12.99 -12.41 -9.67
C THR A 170 12.05 -12.32 -8.47
N TYR A 171 12.36 -11.45 -7.49
CA TYR A 171 11.55 -11.31 -6.30
C TYR A 171 10.21 -10.59 -6.53
N TYR A 172 10.18 -9.64 -7.48
CA TYR A 172 8.98 -8.87 -7.82
C TYR A 172 8.19 -9.43 -9.02
N MET A 173 8.69 -10.45 -9.72
CA MET A 173 7.98 -11.17 -10.79
C MET A 173 7.13 -12.32 -10.24
#